data_AF-A0A6S7KSQ4-F1
#
_entry.id   AF-A0A6S7KSQ4-F1
#
_cell.length_a   1.000
_cell.length_b   1.000
_cell.length_c   1.000
_cell.angle_alpha   90.00
_cell.angle_beta   90.00
_cell.angle_gamma   90.00
#
_symmetry.space_group_name_H-M   'P 1'
#
loop_
_entity.id
_entity.type
_entity.pdbx_description
1 polymer ?
#
loop_
_entity_poly.entity_id
_entity_poly.type
_entity_poly.pdbx_seq_one_letter_code
_entity_poly.pdbx_strand_id
1 'polypeptide(L)'
;MSHEEGRVTHLLSKFNFTPLELEIRWLEAVKFLMFYRAIQLHRKVKANEDVPIFAMIMFARDTSQDPWHFMAKHLNAVGDTGGLEQVEMHLLGYTLGVTIKVVRPSHFGQSDFIASYPEDMPDGTQVVTLVAEDDRHYNILS
;
A
#
# COMPACT_ATOMS: atom_id res chain seq x y z
N MET A 1 14.84 6.07 28.18
CA MET A 1 14.40 5.56 26.87
C MET A 1 14.23 6.74 25.95
N SER A 2 14.83 6.71 24.76
CA SER A 2 14.56 7.74 23.77
C SER A 2 13.06 7.69 23.40
N HIS A 3 12.48 8.82 23.00
CA HIS A 3 11.06 8.89 22.62
C HIS A 3 10.71 7.90 21.49
N GLU A 4 11.71 7.56 20.67
CA GLU A 4 11.62 6.60 19.57
C GLU A 4 11.59 5.15 20.06
N GLU A 5 12.52 4.78 20.95
CA GLU A 5 12.61 3.44 21.54
C GLU A 5 11.32 3.08 22.33
N GLY A 6 10.70 4.09 22.97
CA GLY A 6 9.39 3.95 23.59
C GLY A 6 8.26 3.68 22.59
N ARG A 7 8.25 4.36 21.42
CA ARG A 7 7.25 4.12 20.36
C ARG A 7 7.43 2.74 19.74
N VAL A 8 8.66 2.33 19.43
CA VAL A 8 8.96 1.01 18.86
C VAL A 8 8.51 -0.08 19.81
N THR A 9 8.88 0.02 21.09
CA THR A 9 8.45 -0.95 22.12
C THR A 9 6.93 -1.01 22.22
N HIS A 10 6.26 0.14 22.19
CA HIS A 10 4.79 0.19 22.21
C HIS A 10 4.17 -0.46 20.98
N LEU A 11 4.63 -0.14 19.78
CA LEU A 11 4.12 -0.71 18.53
C LEU A 11 4.36 -2.22 18.46
N LEU A 12 5.56 -2.67 18.82
CA LEU A 12 5.86 -4.09 18.92
C LEU A 12 4.95 -4.76 19.94
N SER A 13 4.62 -4.15 21.08
CA SER A 13 3.67 -4.73 22.03
C SER A 13 2.22 -4.87 21.51
N LYS A 14 1.90 -4.24 20.38
CA LYS A 14 0.56 -4.21 19.78
C LYS A 14 0.45 -5.03 18.49
N PHE A 15 1.54 -5.17 17.74
CA PHE A 15 1.62 -5.93 16.49
C PHE A 15 2.38 -7.24 16.72
N ASN A 16 2.01 -8.33 16.04
CA ASN A 16 2.63 -9.65 16.20
C ASN A 16 2.41 -10.32 17.57
N PHE A 17 1.44 -9.86 18.36
CA PHE A 17 1.05 -10.49 19.62
C PHE A 17 -0.45 -10.85 19.63
N THR A 18 -0.78 -11.97 20.25
CA THR A 18 -2.16 -12.44 20.42
C THR A 18 -2.91 -11.55 21.42
N PRO A 19 -4.16 -11.10 21.15
CA PRO A 19 -5.05 -11.55 20.07
C PRO A 19 -4.88 -10.82 18.73
N LEU A 20 -4.83 -11.61 17.65
CA LEU A 20 -4.75 -11.15 16.26
C LEU A 20 -5.96 -10.30 15.82
N GLU A 21 -7.07 -10.33 16.56
CA GLU A 21 -8.30 -9.61 16.21
C GLU A 21 -8.11 -8.09 16.06
N LEU A 22 -7.29 -7.46 16.91
CA LEU A 22 -7.09 -6.02 16.84
C LEU A 22 -6.27 -5.64 15.60
N GLU A 23 -5.24 -6.41 15.30
CA GLU A 23 -4.41 -6.25 14.11
C GLU A 23 -5.24 -6.41 12.84
N ILE A 24 -6.04 -7.48 12.76
CA ILE A 24 -6.98 -7.69 11.64
C ILE A 24 -7.92 -6.49 11.48
N ARG A 25 -8.48 -5.95 12.57
CA ARG A 25 -9.37 -4.77 12.49
C ARG A 25 -8.65 -3.54 11.95
N TRP A 26 -7.38 -3.34 12.30
CA TRP A 26 -6.59 -2.24 11.74
C TRP A 26 -6.31 -2.44 10.25
N LEU A 27 -5.98 -3.66 9.83
CA LEU A 27 -5.79 -3.99 8.41
C LEU A 27 -7.08 -3.79 7.60
N GLU A 28 -8.22 -4.24 8.13
CA GLU A 28 -9.53 -4.01 7.51
C GLU A 28 -9.91 -2.52 7.46
N ALA A 29 -9.56 -1.73 8.47
CA ALA A 29 -9.73 -0.28 8.43
C ALA A 29 -8.88 0.36 7.32
N VAL A 30 -7.64 -0.09 7.13
CA VAL A 30 -6.77 0.38 6.04
C VAL A 30 -7.35 -0.02 4.68
N LYS A 31 -7.80 -1.27 4.52
CA LYS A 31 -8.50 -1.73 3.30
C LYS A 31 -9.71 -0.84 3.01
N PHE A 32 -10.54 -0.54 4.01
CA PHE A 32 -11.68 0.35 3.84
C PHE A 32 -11.29 1.76 3.38
N LEU A 33 -10.21 2.33 3.94
CA LEU A 33 -9.68 3.62 3.50
C LEU A 33 -9.16 3.58 2.06
N MET A 34 -8.47 2.50 1.67
CA MET A 34 -8.02 2.29 0.30
C MET A 34 -9.22 2.21 -0.66
N PHE A 35 -10.28 1.49 -0.28
CA PHE A 35 -11.50 1.40 -1.07
C PHE A 35 -12.19 2.76 -1.22
N TYR A 36 -12.34 3.52 -0.12
CA TYR A 36 -12.86 4.87 -0.17
C TYR A 36 -12.04 5.77 -1.10
N ARG A 37 -10.71 5.65 -1.03
CA ARG A 37 -9.82 6.40 -1.91
C ARG A 37 -9.96 5.99 -3.38
N ALA A 38 -10.12 4.69 -3.66
CA ALA A 38 -10.38 4.18 -5.00
C ALA A 38 -11.68 4.77 -5.58
N ILE A 39 -12.75 4.89 -4.78
CA ILE A 39 -14.00 5.55 -5.21
C ILE A 39 -13.75 7.00 -5.62
N GLN A 40 -12.98 7.76 -4.82
CA GLN A 40 -12.66 9.15 -5.13
C GLN A 40 -11.86 9.27 -6.42
N LEU A 41 -10.81 8.45 -6.57
CA LEU A 41 -9.97 8.44 -7.77
C LEU A 41 -10.77 8.03 -9.01
N HIS A 42 -11.63 7.03 -8.92
CA HIS A 42 -12.48 6.60 -10.04
C HIS A 42 -13.42 7.72 -10.51
N ARG A 43 -14.03 8.47 -9.59
CA ARG A 43 -14.88 9.62 -9.94
C ARG A 43 -14.10 10.66 -10.73
N LYS A 44 -12.87 10.98 -10.30
CA LYS A 44 -11.99 11.90 -11.01
C LYS A 44 -11.56 11.38 -12.38
N VAL A 45 -11.19 10.10 -12.49
CA VAL A 45 -10.89 9.43 -13.77
C VAL A 45 -12.08 9.57 -14.73
N LYS A 46 -13.32 9.32 -14.27
CA LYS A 46 -14.53 9.47 -15.09
C LYS A 46 -14.84 10.91 -15.47
N ALA A 47 -14.50 11.86 -14.61
CA ALA A 47 -14.62 13.29 -14.88
C ALA A 47 -13.47 13.83 -15.76
N ASN A 48 -12.50 12.99 -16.13
CA ASN A 48 -11.29 13.37 -16.85
C ASN A 48 -10.52 14.49 -16.12
N GLU A 49 -10.57 14.46 -14.78
CA GLU A 49 -9.79 15.32 -13.89
C GLU A 49 -8.37 14.76 -13.73
N ASP A 50 -7.47 15.62 -13.24
CA ASP A 50 -6.10 15.23 -12.93
C ASP A 50 -6.05 14.20 -11.78
N VAL A 51 -5.36 13.10 -12.05
CA VAL A 51 -5.20 11.95 -11.14
C VAL A 51 -3.82 11.33 -11.32
N PRO A 52 -3.28 10.68 -10.28
CA PRO A 52 -2.05 9.91 -10.41
C PRO A 52 -2.16 8.83 -11.49
N ILE A 53 -1.05 8.58 -12.21
CA ILE A 53 -1.03 7.62 -13.32
C ILE A 53 -1.42 6.20 -12.89
N PHE A 54 -1.05 5.80 -11.67
CA PHE A 54 -1.40 4.48 -11.14
C PHE A 54 -2.91 4.30 -11.05
N ALA A 55 -3.69 5.37 -10.78
CA ALA A 55 -5.14 5.28 -10.68
C ALA A 55 -5.77 4.97 -12.05
N MET A 56 -5.24 5.60 -13.13
CA MET A 56 -5.67 5.29 -14.50
C MET A 56 -5.35 3.84 -14.87
N ILE A 57 -4.12 3.38 -14.57
CA ILE A 57 -3.70 2.00 -14.83
C ILE A 57 -4.57 1.01 -14.03
N MET A 58 -4.83 1.31 -12.76
CA MET A 58 -5.64 0.45 -11.88
C MET A 58 -7.04 0.21 -12.45
N PHE A 59 -7.71 1.26 -12.94
CA PHE A 59 -9.06 1.17 -13.51
C PHE A 59 -9.09 0.77 -14.99
N ALA A 60 -7.94 0.67 -15.66
CA ALA A 60 -7.84 0.12 -17.01
C ALA A 60 -7.83 -1.43 -17.03
N ARG A 61 -7.57 -2.09 -15.88
CA ARG A 61 -7.56 -3.56 -15.78
C ARG A 61 -8.97 -4.14 -15.92
N ASP A 62 -9.12 -5.22 -16.69
CA ASP A 62 -10.39 -5.93 -16.88
C ASP A 62 -11.04 -6.42 -15.58
N THR A 63 -10.23 -6.68 -14.55
CA THR A 63 -10.68 -7.15 -13.24
C THR A 63 -10.91 -6.02 -12.23
N SER A 64 -10.69 -4.75 -12.61
CA SER A 64 -10.75 -3.61 -11.69
C SER A 64 -11.32 -2.34 -12.36
N GLN A 65 -12.21 -2.48 -13.33
CA GLN A 65 -12.72 -1.37 -14.16
C GLN A 65 -13.48 -0.28 -13.38
N ASP A 66 -14.02 -0.63 -12.22
CA ASP A 66 -14.70 0.28 -11.30
C ASP A 66 -14.40 -0.13 -9.84
N PRO A 67 -14.76 0.71 -8.84
CA PRO A 67 -14.47 0.41 -7.45
C PRO A 67 -15.12 -0.90 -6.97
N TRP A 68 -16.30 -1.25 -7.47
CA TRP A 68 -16.96 -2.50 -7.08
C TRP A 68 -16.13 -3.71 -7.52
N HIS A 69 -15.68 -3.73 -8.77
CA HIS A 69 -14.80 -4.78 -9.28
C HIS A 69 -13.47 -4.83 -8.54
N PHE A 70 -12.87 -3.66 -8.25
CA PHE A 70 -11.66 -3.57 -7.43
C PHE A 70 -11.85 -4.24 -6.06
N MET A 71 -12.92 -3.88 -5.34
CA MET A 71 -13.23 -4.47 -4.04
C MET A 71 -13.44 -5.98 -4.14
N ALA A 72 -14.29 -6.42 -5.06
CA ALA A 72 -14.74 -7.80 -5.17
C ALA A 72 -13.63 -8.76 -5.63
N LYS A 73 -12.74 -8.32 -6.52
CA LYS A 73 -11.75 -9.20 -7.18
C LYS A 73 -10.33 -9.05 -6.62
N HIS A 74 -10.01 -7.92 -5.99
CA HIS A 74 -8.66 -7.63 -5.49
C HIS A 74 -8.68 -7.45 -3.98
N LEU A 75 -9.34 -6.39 -3.50
CA LEU A 75 -9.22 -5.98 -2.10
C LEU A 75 -9.76 -7.00 -1.10
N ASN A 76 -10.87 -7.69 -1.43
CA ASN A 76 -11.44 -8.72 -0.57
C ASN A 76 -10.51 -9.94 -0.40
N ALA A 77 -9.67 -10.24 -1.39
CA ALA A 77 -8.71 -11.34 -1.32
C ALA A 77 -7.48 -11.01 -0.47
N VAL A 78 -7.22 -9.73 -0.22
CA VAL A 78 -6.06 -9.26 0.57
C VAL A 78 -6.20 -9.71 2.02
N GLY A 79 -5.25 -10.54 2.46
CA GLY A 79 -5.21 -11.12 3.81
C GLY A 79 -5.90 -12.49 3.92
N ASP A 80 -6.47 -13.02 2.84
CA ASP A 80 -7.06 -14.36 2.77
C ASP A 80 -6.32 -15.23 1.73
N THR A 81 -6.57 -14.97 0.45
CA THR A 81 -6.00 -15.76 -0.66
C THR A 81 -4.89 -15.03 -1.43
N GLY A 82 -4.63 -13.76 -1.12
CA GLY A 82 -3.65 -12.94 -1.82
C GLY A 82 -3.09 -11.78 -1.00
N GLY A 83 -2.02 -11.16 -1.54
CA GLY A 83 -1.43 -9.92 -1.05
C GLY A 83 -1.79 -8.73 -1.95
N LEU A 84 -1.15 -7.59 -1.71
CA LEU A 84 -1.27 -6.41 -2.57
C LEU A 84 -0.38 -6.57 -3.80
N GLU A 85 -0.90 -6.31 -5.00
CA GLU A 85 -0.11 -6.15 -6.20
C GLU A 85 0.58 -4.77 -6.22
N GLN A 86 1.57 -4.58 -7.11
CA GLN A 86 2.32 -3.32 -7.21
C GLN A 86 1.43 -2.08 -7.40
N VAL A 87 0.35 -2.19 -8.18
CA VAL A 87 -0.60 -1.08 -8.37
C VAL A 87 -1.40 -0.77 -7.09
N GLU A 88 -1.72 -1.78 -6.28
CA GLU A 88 -2.37 -1.58 -4.99
C GLU A 88 -1.40 -1.02 -3.94
N MET A 89 -0.09 -1.29 -4.04
CA MET A 89 0.92 -0.64 -3.20
C MET A 89 0.96 0.88 -3.42
N HIS A 90 0.76 1.35 -4.66
CA HIS A 90 0.59 2.79 -4.93
C HIS A 90 -0.66 3.34 -4.23
N LEU A 91 -1.79 2.63 -4.34
CA LEU A 91 -3.02 3.04 -3.66
C LEU A 91 -2.84 3.07 -2.13
N LEU A 92 -2.10 2.12 -1.55
CA LEU A 92 -1.81 2.10 -0.11
C LEU A 92 -1.01 3.34 0.31
N GLY A 93 0.11 3.62 -0.34
CA GLY A 93 0.94 4.79 -0.04
C GLY A 93 0.17 6.10 -0.23
N TYR A 94 -0.60 6.21 -1.33
CA TYR A 94 -1.45 7.37 -1.60
C TYR A 94 -2.56 7.55 -0.54
N THR A 95 -3.15 6.45 -0.06
CA THR A 95 -4.18 6.46 0.97
C THR A 95 -3.63 6.95 2.31
N LEU A 96 -2.43 6.47 2.68
CA LEU A 96 -1.79 6.80 3.94
C LEU A 96 -1.01 8.13 3.92
N GLY A 97 -0.80 8.72 2.74
CA GLY A 97 -0.03 9.96 2.59
C GLY A 97 1.46 9.76 2.84
N VAL A 98 2.00 8.60 2.45
CA VAL A 98 3.41 8.23 2.61
C VAL A 98 3.97 7.71 1.28
N THR A 99 5.28 7.83 1.11
CA THR A 99 6.00 7.14 0.04
C THR A 99 6.57 5.85 0.59
N ILE A 100 6.11 4.72 0.07
CA ILE A 100 6.64 3.41 0.41
C ILE A 100 7.79 3.12 -0.55
N LYS A 101 9.03 3.19 -0.07
CA LYS A 101 10.22 2.85 -0.84
C LYS A 101 10.55 1.38 -0.60
N VAL A 102 10.64 0.59 -1.67
CA VAL A 102 10.92 -0.84 -1.60
C VAL A 102 12.24 -1.14 -2.29
N VAL A 103 13.20 -1.65 -1.53
CA VAL A 103 14.42 -2.24 -2.08
C VAL A 103 14.10 -3.66 -2.52
N ARG A 104 14.38 -4.01 -3.77
CA ARG A 104 14.07 -5.30 -4.40
C ARG A 104 15.39 -5.99 -4.81
N PRO A 105 16.06 -6.74 -3.91
CA PRO A 105 17.36 -7.37 -4.21
C PRO A 105 17.35 -8.31 -5.41
N SER A 106 16.22 -8.96 -5.69
CA SER A 106 16.01 -9.79 -6.88
C SER A 106 16.13 -9.01 -8.20
N HIS A 107 15.98 -7.68 -8.14
CA HIS A 107 16.11 -6.75 -9.26
C HIS A 107 17.45 -6.00 -9.28
N PHE A 108 18.48 -6.51 -8.59
CA PHE A 108 19.79 -5.88 -8.56
C PHE A 108 20.36 -5.64 -9.97
N GLY A 109 20.80 -4.41 -10.23
CA GLY A 109 21.31 -3.97 -11.53
C GLY A 109 20.23 -3.50 -12.52
N GLN A 110 18.95 -3.56 -12.14
CA GLN A 110 17.83 -3.03 -12.93
C GLN A 110 17.38 -1.66 -12.41
N SER A 111 16.63 -0.91 -13.23
CA SER A 111 16.11 0.41 -12.86
C SER A 111 15.10 0.36 -11.70
N ASP A 112 14.44 -0.78 -11.50
CA ASP A 112 13.44 -1.01 -10.46
C ASP A 112 14.01 -1.75 -9.23
N PHE A 113 15.34 -1.75 -9.06
CA PHE A 113 16.01 -2.19 -7.84
C PHE A 113 15.49 -1.45 -6.59
N ILE A 114 15.14 -0.17 -6.75
CA ILE A 114 14.44 0.62 -5.73
C ILE A 114 13.17 1.17 -6.37
N ALA A 115 12.02 0.68 -5.94
CA ALA A 115 10.71 1.16 -6.36
C ALA A 115 10.09 2.09 -5.31
N SER A 116 9.29 3.07 -5.74
CA SER A 116 8.58 3.99 -4.84
C SER A 116 7.09 3.93 -5.11
N TYR A 117 6.28 3.85 -4.05
CA TYR A 117 4.83 3.72 -4.15
C TYR A 117 4.12 4.75 -3.26
N PRO A 118 3.45 5.77 -3.84
CA PRO A 118 3.55 6.24 -5.22
C PRO A 118 4.89 6.90 -5.56
N GLU A 119 5.17 7.05 -6.85
CA GLU A 119 6.36 7.75 -7.36
C GLU A 119 6.20 9.28 -7.32
N ASP A 120 4.97 9.77 -7.36
CA ASP A 120 4.59 11.17 -7.61
C ASP A 120 4.02 11.89 -6.37
N MET A 121 4.58 11.62 -5.19
CA MET A 121 4.17 12.26 -3.94
C MET A 121 4.83 13.65 -3.76
N PRO A 122 4.17 14.61 -3.08
CA PRO A 122 4.75 15.93 -2.80
C PRO A 122 6.07 15.87 -2.05
N ASP A 123 6.94 16.85 -2.28
CA ASP A 123 8.19 17.00 -1.54
C ASP A 123 7.96 17.06 -0.02
N GLY A 124 8.80 16.36 0.74
CA GLY A 124 8.69 16.28 2.20
C GLY A 124 7.68 15.24 2.71
N THR A 125 7.03 14.48 1.80
CA THR A 125 6.23 13.31 2.18
C THR A 125 7.07 12.33 3.01
N GLN A 126 6.49 11.79 4.08
CA GLN A 126 7.16 10.80 4.91
C GLN A 126 7.47 9.54 4.09
N VAL A 127 8.74 9.10 4.14
CA VAL A 127 9.19 7.87 3.48
C VAL A 127 9.23 6.73 4.49
N VAL A 128 8.70 5.57 4.09
CA VAL A 128 8.84 4.30 4.81
C VAL A 128 9.61 3.36 3.90
N THR A 129 10.68 2.75 4.41
CA THR A 129 11.55 1.86 3.62
C THR A 129 11.26 0.40 3.98
N LEU A 130 11.02 -0.41 2.96
CA LEU A 130 10.84 -1.86 3.04
C LEU A 130 11.89 -2.56 2.16
N VAL A 131 12.14 -3.83 2.44
CA VAL A 131 12.94 -4.72 1.58
C VAL A 131 12.05 -5.89 1.17
N ALA A 132 11.99 -6.18 -0.12
CA ALA A 132 11.18 -7.25 -0.65
C ALA A 132 12.06 -8.29 -1.34
N GLU A 133 12.14 -9.50 -0.77
CA GLU A 133 12.90 -10.61 -1.37
C GLU A 133 12.24 -11.09 -2.68
N ASP A 134 10.91 -11.09 -2.68
CA ASP A 134 10.02 -11.28 -3.82
C ASP A 134 8.89 -10.24 -3.77
N ASP A 135 7.97 -10.26 -4.73
CA ASP A 135 6.86 -9.29 -4.81
C ASP A 135 5.76 -9.51 -3.75
N ARG A 136 5.96 -10.35 -2.73
CA ARG A 136 4.93 -10.75 -1.75
C ARG A 136 5.38 -10.59 -0.31
N HIS A 137 6.68 -10.71 -0.02
CA HIS A 137 7.21 -10.71 1.33
C HIS A 137 8.05 -9.46 1.58
N TYR A 138 7.56 -8.59 2.48
CA TYR A 138 8.18 -7.33 2.83
C TYR A 138 8.77 -7.37 4.23
N ASN A 139 10.05 -7.03 4.34
CA ASN A 139 10.81 -6.91 5.58
C ASN A 139 11.06 -5.43 5.92
N ILE A 140 11.19 -5.15 7.22
CA ILE A 140 11.61 -3.84 7.73
C ILE A 140 13.10 -3.92 8.03
N LEU A 141 13.87 -2.92 7.58
CA LEU A 141 15.25 -2.75 8.02
C LEU A 141 15.23 -2.19 9.45
N SER A 142 15.58 -3.02 10.43
CA SER A 142 15.77 -2.62 11.83
C SER A 142 17.20 -2.19 12.11
#